data_AF-A0A2G6ERY5-F1
#
_entry.id   AF-A0A2G6ERY5-F1
#
_cell.length_a   1.000
_cell.length_b   1.000
_cell.length_c   1.000
_cell.angle_alpha   90.00
_cell.angle_beta   90.00
_cell.angle_gamma   90.00
#
_symmetry.space_group_name_H-M   'P 1'
#
loop_
_entity.id
_entity.type
_entity.pdbx_description
1 polymer ?
#
loop_
_entity_poly.entity_id
_entity_poly.type
_entity_poly.pdbx_seq_one_letter_code
_entity_poly.pdbx_strand_id
1 'polypeptide(L)'
;AGATPAGIVTIGSVDNERRLQNVAAGLLSAQSTDAVNGSQLFATNQQTAANTAAIGSNTNRIAINTQNIANNTTSITQISNDIAAGINIAGNQGSSNSQLGDTITISGGLADGQSSSNQNIRTVVNNGTVDIQIAERPQFTEVVLSEALTLNQGATINMGGNQVRNVADGTAPTDAVNVRQLERVASRIDDVDDDAAAGTAAAMANAALPQPYAPGKSLVSAAVGAYDFKKRD
;
A
#
# COMPACT_ATOMS: atom_id res chain seq x y z
N ALA A 1 78.27 23.15 66.37
CA ALA A 1 77.11 22.81 67.23
C ALA A 1 76.18 24.02 67.24
N GLY A 2 74.96 23.88 66.71
CA GLY A 2 73.93 24.92 66.80
C GLY A 2 73.30 24.90 68.19
N ALA A 3 73.02 26.07 68.77
CA ALA A 3 72.41 26.19 70.08
C ALA A 3 71.08 25.41 70.17
N THR A 4 70.89 24.64 71.24
CA THR A 4 69.62 23.96 71.57
C THR A 4 68.52 25.00 71.80
N PRO A 5 67.41 24.96 71.05
CA PRO A 5 66.28 25.86 71.29
C PRO A 5 65.71 25.67 72.71
N ALA A 6 65.34 26.77 73.37
CA ALA A 6 64.69 26.72 74.69
C ALA A 6 63.29 26.08 74.56
N GLY A 7 63.01 25.03 75.35
CA GLY A 7 61.70 24.36 75.38
C GLY A 7 61.57 23.05 74.60
N ILE A 8 62.67 22.47 74.09
CA ILE A 8 62.65 21.17 73.40
C ILE A 8 63.16 20.06 74.33
N VAL A 9 62.39 18.98 74.47
CA VAL A 9 62.84 17.72 75.09
C VAL A 9 63.29 16.77 73.99
N THR A 10 64.56 16.37 74.03
CA THR A 10 65.15 15.45 73.05
C THR A 10 65.36 14.07 73.68
N ILE A 11 64.87 13.01 73.03
CA ILE A 11 64.98 11.63 73.54
C ILE A 11 66.15 10.81 72.94
N GLY A 12 66.91 11.37 71.97
CA GLY A 12 68.03 10.70 71.30
C GLY A 12 68.86 11.65 70.43
N SER A 13 69.80 11.14 69.66
CA SER A 13 70.47 11.89 68.58
C SER A 13 70.20 11.22 67.24
N VAL A 14 70.53 11.88 66.12
CA VAL A 14 70.46 11.26 64.79
C VAL A 14 71.21 9.92 64.83
N ASP A 15 70.58 8.89 64.26
CA ASP A 15 71.03 7.49 64.23
C ASP A 15 71.11 6.80 65.60
N ASN A 16 70.63 7.46 66.66
CA ASN A 16 70.53 6.95 68.03
C ASN A 16 69.19 7.36 68.66
N GLU A 17 68.10 7.23 67.90
CA GLU A 17 66.76 7.56 68.33
C GLU A 17 66.27 6.58 69.42
N ARG A 18 65.60 7.09 70.45
CA ARG A 18 64.97 6.27 71.49
C ARG A 18 63.46 6.25 71.31
N ARG A 19 62.83 5.11 71.62
CA ARG A 19 61.36 4.99 71.67
C ARG A 19 60.84 5.52 72.99
N LEU A 20 59.77 6.32 72.93
CA LEU A 20 58.95 6.65 74.10
C LEU A 20 57.86 5.57 74.25
N GLN A 21 57.79 4.93 75.42
CA GLN A 21 56.87 3.80 75.68
C GLN A 21 55.86 4.13 76.77
N ASN A 22 54.75 3.39 76.82
CA ASN A 22 53.66 3.55 77.80
C ASN A 22 52.97 4.92 77.79
N VAL A 23 52.88 5.54 76.61
CA VAL A 23 52.16 6.81 76.42
C VAL A 23 50.66 6.52 76.37
N ALA A 24 49.92 7.03 77.36
CA ALA A 24 48.45 7.00 77.34
C ALA A 24 47.91 7.74 76.10
N ALA A 25 46.67 7.44 75.70
CA ALA A 25 46.05 8.14 74.57
C ALA A 25 45.92 9.64 74.90
N GLY A 26 46.51 10.51 74.08
CA GLY A 26 46.41 11.96 74.26
C GLY A 26 44.99 12.44 74.00
N LEU A 27 44.59 13.58 74.58
CA LEU A 27 43.30 14.17 74.26
C LEU A 27 43.25 14.59 72.78
N LEU A 28 42.22 14.18 72.02
CA LEU A 28 41.99 14.69 70.65
C LEU A 28 41.05 15.88 70.71
N SER A 29 41.61 17.08 70.85
CA SER A 29 40.87 18.35 70.79
C SER A 29 41.73 19.42 70.12
N ALA A 30 41.09 20.51 69.66
CA ALA A 30 41.78 21.61 68.99
C ALA A 30 42.79 22.34 69.91
N GLN A 31 42.64 22.23 71.22
CA GLN A 31 43.52 22.84 72.23
C GLN A 31 44.54 21.86 72.82
N SER A 32 44.52 20.59 72.39
CA SER A 32 45.39 19.58 72.95
C SER A 32 46.85 19.88 72.65
N THR A 33 47.67 19.80 73.69
CA THR A 33 49.13 19.79 73.60
C THR A 33 49.71 18.42 73.95
N ASP A 34 48.84 17.41 74.09
CA ASP A 34 49.24 16.05 74.45
C ASP A 34 49.93 15.37 73.27
N ALA A 35 50.87 14.48 73.59
CA ALA A 35 51.42 13.58 72.58
C ALA A 35 50.37 12.54 72.16
N VAL A 36 50.25 12.30 70.85
CA VAL A 36 49.45 11.20 70.31
C VAL A 36 50.25 9.89 70.36
N ASN A 37 49.60 8.79 70.74
CA ASN A 37 50.25 7.49 70.78
C ASN A 37 50.02 6.67 69.49
N GLY A 38 50.75 5.56 69.35
CA GLY A 38 50.67 4.70 68.17
C GLY A 38 49.28 4.11 67.92
N SER A 39 48.47 3.87 68.97
CA SER A 39 47.12 3.32 68.80
C SER A 39 46.15 4.31 68.14
N GLN A 40 46.27 5.60 68.46
CA GLN A 40 45.45 6.66 67.87
C GLN A 40 45.84 6.91 66.41
N LEU A 41 47.15 6.97 66.13
CA LEU A 41 47.64 7.11 64.75
C LEU A 41 47.28 5.88 63.89
N PHE A 42 47.39 4.68 64.46
CA PHE A 42 46.98 3.46 63.79
C PHE A 42 45.49 3.46 63.43
N ALA A 43 44.60 3.86 64.35
CA ALA A 43 43.16 3.96 64.08
C ALA A 43 42.87 4.92 62.92
N THR A 44 43.49 6.10 62.90
CA THR A 44 43.38 7.05 61.78
C THR A 44 43.89 6.43 60.47
N ASN A 45 45.05 5.77 60.49
CA ASN A 45 45.62 5.14 59.30
C ASN A 45 44.72 4.02 58.74
N GLN A 46 44.04 3.26 59.59
CA GLN A 46 43.05 2.26 59.16
C GLN A 46 41.86 2.92 58.44
N GLN A 47 41.34 4.05 58.95
CA GLN A 47 40.27 4.79 58.29
C GLN A 47 40.74 5.39 56.94
N THR A 48 41.97 5.91 56.89
CA THR A 48 42.57 6.42 55.65
C THR A 48 42.72 5.30 54.62
N ALA A 49 43.18 4.11 55.01
CA ALA A 49 43.28 2.96 54.12
C ALA A 49 41.90 2.53 53.57
N ALA A 50 40.87 2.52 54.44
CA ALA A 50 39.50 2.23 54.03
C ALA A 50 38.96 3.26 53.02
N ASN A 51 39.21 4.55 53.26
CA ASN A 51 38.84 5.62 52.34
C ASN A 51 39.54 5.47 50.98
N THR A 52 40.84 5.16 50.97
CA THR A 52 41.60 4.91 49.75
C THR A 52 41.01 3.75 48.94
N ALA A 53 40.64 2.65 49.60
CA ALA A 53 40.00 1.51 48.94
C ALA A 53 38.62 1.87 48.36
N ALA A 54 37.80 2.60 49.11
CA ALA A 54 36.49 3.07 48.65
C ALA A 54 36.61 4.00 47.43
N ILE A 55 37.59 4.91 47.43
CA ILE A 55 37.90 5.79 46.30
C ILE A 55 38.29 4.96 45.08
N GLY A 56 39.18 3.97 45.23
CA GLY A 56 39.56 3.08 44.13
C GLY A 56 38.37 2.33 43.52
N SER A 57 37.45 1.83 44.35
CA SER A 57 36.20 1.22 43.88
C SER A 57 35.31 2.20 43.13
N ASN A 58 35.16 3.42 43.62
CA ASN A 58 34.39 4.46 42.94
C ASN A 58 35.01 4.84 41.59
N THR A 59 36.34 4.96 41.52
CA THR A 59 37.06 5.18 40.25
C THR A 59 36.75 4.08 39.22
N ASN A 60 36.77 2.82 39.65
CA ASN A 60 36.42 1.69 38.76
C ASN A 60 34.96 1.76 38.28
N ARG A 61 34.01 2.06 39.18
CA ARG A 61 32.59 2.21 38.82
C ARG A 61 32.36 3.37 37.86
N ILE A 62 33.07 4.49 38.05
CA ILE A 62 33.02 5.64 37.13
C ILE A 62 33.56 5.23 35.76
N ALA A 63 34.69 4.52 35.69
CA ALA A 63 35.25 4.06 34.43
C ALA A 63 34.27 3.14 33.66
N ILE A 64 33.62 2.21 34.36
CA ILE A 64 32.57 1.34 33.78
C ILE A 64 31.38 2.17 33.28
N ASN A 65 30.91 3.14 34.07
CA ASN A 65 29.82 4.01 33.66
C ASN A 65 30.19 4.83 32.42
N THR A 66 31.42 5.35 32.32
CA THR A 66 31.91 6.04 31.13
C THR A 66 31.86 5.15 29.90
N GLN A 67 32.28 3.87 30.01
CA GLN A 67 32.20 2.92 28.91
C GLN A 67 30.74 2.61 28.51
N ASN A 68 29.86 2.40 29.48
CA ASN A 68 28.44 2.14 29.22
C ASN A 68 27.77 3.32 28.53
N ILE A 69 28.09 4.56 28.94
CA ILE A 69 27.59 5.77 28.30
C ILE A 69 28.11 5.90 26.86
N ALA A 70 29.38 5.57 26.61
CA ALA A 70 29.93 5.55 25.25
C ALA A 70 29.19 4.53 24.36
N ASN A 71 28.98 3.31 24.87
CA ASN A 71 28.23 2.26 24.15
C ASN A 71 26.78 2.66 23.87
N ASN A 72 26.12 3.29 24.85
CA ASN A 72 24.75 3.80 24.70
C ASN A 72 24.70 4.91 23.64
N THR A 73 25.67 5.83 23.64
CA THR A 73 25.80 6.89 22.64
C THR A 73 25.88 6.28 21.24
N THR A 74 26.77 5.29 21.02
CA THR A 74 26.88 4.60 19.72
C THR A 74 25.56 3.93 19.30
N SER A 75 24.89 3.24 20.24
CA SER A 75 23.62 2.55 19.96
C SER A 75 22.52 3.53 19.57
N ILE A 76 22.42 4.66 20.29
CA ILE A 76 21.44 5.72 20.01
C ILE A 76 21.71 6.35 18.64
N THR A 77 22.98 6.59 18.30
CA THR A 77 23.35 7.10 16.97
C THR A 77 22.95 6.12 15.86
N GLN A 78 23.18 4.82 16.03
CA GLN A 78 22.78 3.83 15.04
C GLN A 78 21.25 3.78 14.86
N ILE A 79 20.51 3.73 15.97
CA ILE A 79 19.03 3.75 15.93
C ILE A 79 18.53 5.02 15.23
N SER A 80 19.14 6.17 15.52
CA SER A 80 18.79 7.45 14.88
C SER A 80 19.01 7.39 13.37
N ASN A 81 20.10 6.78 12.91
CA ASN A 81 20.40 6.61 11.49
C ASN A 81 19.42 5.64 10.82
N ASP A 82 19.10 4.51 11.46
CA ASP A 82 18.18 3.50 10.93
C ASP A 82 16.76 4.08 10.80
N ILE A 83 16.31 4.86 11.79
CA ILE A 83 15.03 5.57 11.74
C ILE A 83 15.04 6.64 10.62
N ALA A 84 16.13 7.40 10.50
CA ALA A 84 16.27 8.43 9.47
C ALA A 84 16.33 7.85 8.05
N ALA A 85 16.82 6.61 7.90
CA ALA A 85 16.84 5.88 6.64
C ALA A 85 15.44 5.54 6.13
N GLY A 86 14.43 5.47 7.00
CA GLY A 86 13.02 5.33 6.64
C GLY A 86 12.68 4.01 5.93
N ILE A 87 11.53 4.01 5.25
CA ILE A 87 11.03 2.92 4.42
C ILE A 87 11.09 3.36 2.96
N ASN A 88 11.85 2.63 2.14
CA ASN A 88 11.88 2.84 0.70
C ASN A 88 10.67 2.15 0.05
N ILE A 89 9.90 2.91 -0.72
CA ILE A 89 8.72 2.44 -1.45
C ILE A 89 9.00 2.64 -2.94
N ALA A 90 9.17 1.55 -3.65
CA ALA A 90 9.36 1.56 -5.10
C ALA A 90 8.09 1.08 -5.81
N GLY A 91 7.74 1.75 -6.90
CA GLY A 91 6.67 1.31 -7.80
C GLY A 91 7.24 0.81 -9.13
N ASN A 92 6.35 0.46 -10.06
CA ASN A 92 6.75 0.15 -11.44
C ASN A 92 7.53 1.31 -12.08
N GLN A 93 7.29 2.54 -11.62
CA GLN A 93 8.05 3.74 -11.97
C GLN A 93 8.28 4.56 -10.71
N GLY A 94 9.51 5.06 -10.53
CA GLY A 94 9.88 5.92 -9.41
C GLY A 94 10.02 5.19 -8.07
N SER A 95 10.57 5.93 -7.09
CA SER A 95 10.71 5.50 -5.71
C SER A 95 10.50 6.71 -4.80
N SER A 96 9.98 6.46 -3.61
CA SER A 96 9.91 7.41 -2.52
C SER A 96 10.55 6.82 -1.28
N ASN A 97 10.96 7.68 -0.35
CA ASN A 97 11.34 7.30 1.00
C ASN A 97 10.34 7.94 1.96
N SER A 98 9.79 7.14 2.87
CA SER A 98 8.89 7.62 3.91
C SER A 98 9.55 7.42 5.26
N GLN A 99 9.65 8.50 6.03
CA GLN A 99 10.22 8.47 7.36
C GLN A 99 9.17 8.04 8.39
N LEU A 100 9.63 7.67 9.59
CA LEU A 100 8.71 7.35 10.69
C LEU A 100 7.87 8.59 11.05
N GLY A 101 6.54 8.44 11.02
CA GLY A 101 5.59 9.52 11.27
C GLY A 101 5.00 10.13 10.00
N ASP A 102 5.57 9.84 8.83
CA ASP A 102 4.94 10.20 7.55
C ASP A 102 3.68 9.37 7.33
N THR A 103 2.66 10.00 6.71
CA THR A 103 1.48 9.29 6.22
C THR A 103 1.74 8.82 4.80
N ILE A 104 1.76 7.50 4.57
CA ILE A 104 1.80 6.93 3.21
C ILE A 104 0.36 6.90 2.67
N THR A 105 0.04 7.84 1.78
CA THR A 105 -1.28 7.91 1.15
C THR A 105 -1.35 6.96 -0.05
N ILE A 106 -2.25 5.98 0.02
CA ILE A 106 -2.63 5.12 -1.10
C ILE A 106 -4.07 5.45 -1.45
N SER A 107 -4.30 6.28 -2.46
CA SER A 107 -5.62 6.79 -2.80
C SER A 107 -6.11 6.34 -4.18
N GLY A 108 -7.42 6.06 -4.27
CA GLY A 108 -8.15 5.96 -5.53
C GLY A 108 -8.94 7.25 -5.80
N GLY A 109 -9.42 7.44 -7.04
CA GLY A 109 -10.14 8.67 -7.43
C GLY A 109 -11.64 8.71 -7.11
N LEU A 110 -12.19 7.67 -6.48
CA LEU A 110 -13.61 7.61 -6.13
C LEU A 110 -13.92 8.52 -4.93
N ALA A 111 -14.96 9.35 -5.02
CA ALA A 111 -15.35 10.26 -3.96
C ALA A 111 -15.89 9.53 -2.71
N ASP A 112 -15.74 10.17 -1.55
CA ASP A 112 -16.23 9.65 -0.27
C ASP A 112 -17.75 9.38 -0.30
N GLY A 113 -18.16 8.28 0.33
CA GLY A 113 -19.57 7.88 0.43
C GLY A 113 -20.14 7.20 -0.83
N GLN A 114 -19.37 7.10 -1.92
CA GLN A 114 -19.77 6.28 -3.07
C GLN A 114 -19.60 4.79 -2.77
N SER A 115 -20.46 3.96 -3.37
CA SER A 115 -20.36 2.51 -3.24
C SER A 115 -19.04 2.02 -3.83
N SER A 116 -18.26 1.28 -3.04
CA SER A 116 -16.97 0.71 -3.45
C SER A 116 -16.91 -0.78 -3.12
N SER A 117 -16.05 -1.51 -3.84
CA SER A 117 -15.84 -2.95 -3.65
C SER A 117 -14.35 -3.27 -3.75
N ASN A 118 -13.89 -4.21 -2.93
CA ASN A 118 -12.54 -4.76 -2.99
C ASN A 118 -12.53 -6.21 -3.52
N GLN A 119 -13.65 -6.74 -4.02
CA GLN A 119 -13.79 -8.16 -4.42
C GLN A 119 -12.78 -8.58 -5.50
N ASN A 120 -12.40 -7.65 -6.39
CA ASN A 120 -11.50 -7.95 -7.50
C ASN A 120 -10.03 -7.74 -7.18
N ILE A 121 -9.67 -7.14 -6.04
CA ILE A 121 -8.29 -6.78 -5.72
C ILE A 121 -7.79 -7.68 -4.58
N ARG A 122 -6.61 -8.27 -4.77
CA ARG A 122 -5.91 -9.05 -3.74
C ARG A 122 -4.52 -8.45 -3.51
N THR A 123 -4.19 -8.21 -2.25
CA THR A 123 -2.83 -7.82 -1.85
C THR A 123 -2.08 -9.04 -1.33
N VAL A 124 -0.90 -9.32 -1.87
CA VAL A 124 -0.03 -10.43 -1.47
C VAL A 124 1.33 -9.85 -1.08
N VAL A 125 1.90 -10.31 0.03
CA VAL A 125 3.26 -9.93 0.44
C VAL A 125 4.18 -11.11 0.17
N ASN A 126 5.22 -10.89 -0.63
CA ASN A 126 6.23 -11.90 -0.94
C ASN A 126 7.64 -11.28 -0.94
N ASN A 127 8.48 -11.75 -0.02
CA ASN A 127 9.91 -11.44 0.02
C ASN A 127 10.30 -9.95 -0.10
N GLY A 128 9.52 -9.05 0.53
CA GLY A 128 9.75 -7.60 0.51
C GLY A 128 9.00 -6.84 -0.58
N THR A 129 8.25 -7.54 -1.45
CA THR A 129 7.34 -6.94 -2.43
C THR A 129 5.90 -7.07 -1.95
N VAL A 130 5.12 -6.00 -2.18
CA VAL A 130 3.66 -6.00 -1.99
C VAL A 130 3.02 -6.03 -3.38
N ASP A 131 2.56 -7.20 -3.79
CA ASP A 131 1.87 -7.39 -5.07
C ASP A 131 0.40 -7.00 -4.92
N ILE A 132 -0.08 -6.12 -5.81
CA ILE A 132 -1.51 -5.81 -5.94
C ILE A 132 -2.01 -6.53 -7.20
N GLN A 133 -2.79 -7.58 -6.99
CA GLN A 133 -3.30 -8.47 -8.03
C GLN A 133 -4.77 -8.17 -8.31
N ILE A 134 -5.20 -8.41 -9.55
CA ILE A 134 -6.60 -8.37 -9.95
C ILE A 134 -7.09 -9.82 -10.17
N ALA A 135 -8.34 -10.10 -9.81
CA ALA A 135 -8.97 -11.39 -10.09
C ALA A 135 -8.94 -11.70 -11.59
N GLU A 136 -8.66 -12.95 -11.97
CA GLU A 136 -8.63 -13.40 -13.37
C GLU A 136 -9.99 -13.22 -14.09
N ARG A 137 -11.07 -13.22 -13.31
CA ARG A 137 -12.44 -12.99 -13.78
C ARG A 137 -13.07 -11.87 -12.94
N PRO A 138 -12.71 -10.61 -13.22
CA PRO A 138 -13.20 -9.51 -12.40
C PRO A 138 -14.72 -9.38 -12.54
N GLN A 139 -15.39 -9.14 -11.43
CA GLN A 139 -16.84 -8.95 -11.36
C GLN A 139 -17.17 -7.49 -11.07
N PHE A 140 -17.94 -6.86 -11.96
CA PHE A 140 -18.39 -5.49 -11.82
C PHE A 140 -19.92 -5.46 -11.80
N THR A 141 -20.51 -4.65 -10.91
CA THR A 141 -21.95 -4.41 -10.93
C THR A 141 -22.34 -3.63 -12.18
N GLU A 142 -21.55 -2.61 -12.53
CA GLU A 142 -21.73 -1.79 -13.72
C GLU A 142 -20.37 -1.32 -14.25
N VAL A 143 -20.27 -1.15 -15.58
CA VAL A 143 -19.11 -0.55 -16.26
C VAL A 143 -19.62 0.64 -17.06
N VAL A 144 -19.29 1.85 -16.64
CA VAL A 144 -19.63 3.10 -17.34
C VAL A 144 -18.39 3.61 -18.07
N LEU A 145 -18.54 3.96 -19.35
CA LEU A 145 -17.47 4.47 -20.21
C LEU A 145 -17.81 5.90 -20.64
N SER A 146 -16.82 6.80 -20.59
CA SER A 146 -16.98 8.19 -21.07
C SER A 146 -16.82 8.33 -22.58
N GLU A 147 -16.22 7.33 -23.23
CA GLU A 147 -15.95 7.30 -24.66
C GLU A 147 -16.38 5.94 -25.26
N ALA A 148 -15.47 5.20 -25.89
CA ALA A 148 -15.76 3.93 -26.55
C ALA A 148 -15.21 2.71 -25.79
N LEU A 149 -15.86 1.57 -25.98
CA LEU A 149 -15.28 0.26 -25.65
C LEU A 149 -14.44 -0.24 -26.84
N THR A 150 -13.13 -0.32 -26.68
CA THR A 150 -12.23 -0.91 -27.69
C THR A 150 -11.89 -2.34 -27.32
N LEU A 151 -11.97 -3.25 -28.29
CA LEU A 151 -11.55 -4.65 -28.18
C LEU A 151 -10.39 -4.91 -29.15
N ASN A 152 -9.44 -5.75 -28.72
CA ASN A 152 -8.37 -6.19 -29.60
C ASN A 152 -8.93 -7.02 -30.78
N GLN A 153 -8.22 -7.02 -31.91
CA GLN A 153 -8.65 -7.79 -33.08
C GLN A 153 -8.82 -9.28 -32.73
N GLY A 154 -9.96 -9.86 -33.11
CA GLY A 154 -10.31 -11.25 -32.81
C GLY A 154 -10.91 -11.48 -31.41
N ALA A 155 -10.92 -10.47 -30.53
CA ALA A 155 -11.66 -10.55 -29.28
C ALA A 155 -13.17 -10.46 -29.52
N THR A 156 -13.94 -11.16 -28.68
CA THR A 156 -15.40 -11.23 -28.76
C THR A 156 -16.03 -10.85 -27.43
N ILE A 157 -17.25 -10.30 -27.47
CA ILE A 157 -18.08 -10.10 -26.27
C ILE A 157 -19.03 -11.30 -26.12
N ASN A 158 -18.92 -12.02 -25.01
CA ASN A 158 -19.92 -13.03 -24.65
C ASN A 158 -21.00 -12.39 -23.76
N MET A 159 -22.18 -12.13 -24.33
CA MET A 159 -23.31 -11.56 -23.59
C MET A 159 -24.06 -12.58 -22.72
N GLY A 160 -23.68 -13.87 -22.73
CA GLY A 160 -24.35 -14.91 -21.96
C GLY A 160 -25.84 -15.10 -22.31
N GLY A 161 -26.26 -14.68 -23.51
CA GLY A 161 -27.66 -14.68 -23.95
C GLY A 161 -28.47 -13.46 -23.53
N ASN A 162 -27.86 -12.45 -22.91
CA ASN A 162 -28.56 -11.24 -22.47
C ASN A 162 -28.91 -10.29 -23.63
N GLN A 163 -29.91 -9.44 -23.40
CA GLN A 163 -30.33 -8.41 -24.34
C GLN A 163 -29.32 -7.25 -24.38
N VAL A 164 -29.01 -6.79 -25.59
CA VAL A 164 -28.29 -5.55 -25.84
C VAL A 164 -29.33 -4.47 -26.16
N ARG A 165 -29.44 -3.46 -25.29
CA ARG A 165 -30.44 -2.39 -25.42
C ARG A 165 -29.77 -1.06 -25.71
N ASN A 166 -30.58 -0.07 -26.10
CA ASN A 166 -30.14 1.28 -26.44
C ASN A 166 -29.11 1.34 -27.57
N VAL A 167 -29.24 0.40 -28.52
CA VAL A 167 -28.44 0.37 -29.75
C VAL A 167 -29.05 1.37 -30.74
N ALA A 168 -28.32 2.44 -31.04
CA ALA A 168 -28.69 3.39 -32.09
C ALA A 168 -28.75 2.69 -33.46
N ASP A 169 -29.45 3.29 -34.43
CA ASP A 169 -29.49 2.75 -35.79
C ASP A 169 -28.05 2.74 -36.37
N GLY A 170 -27.58 1.58 -36.83
CA GLY A 170 -26.26 1.44 -37.45
C GLY A 170 -26.18 2.26 -38.74
N THR A 171 -25.06 2.97 -38.93
CA THR A 171 -24.83 3.87 -40.09
C THR A 171 -23.64 3.43 -40.94
N ALA A 172 -22.64 2.78 -40.35
CA ALA A 172 -21.51 2.19 -41.05
C ALA A 172 -21.75 0.69 -41.36
N PRO A 173 -21.05 0.11 -42.36
CA PRO A 173 -21.23 -1.29 -42.74
C PRO A 173 -20.93 -2.32 -41.64
N THR A 174 -20.21 -1.91 -40.59
CA THR A 174 -19.78 -2.77 -39.48
C THR A 174 -20.49 -2.46 -38.16
N ASP A 175 -21.45 -1.54 -38.17
CA ASP A 175 -22.25 -1.23 -36.98
C ASP A 175 -23.23 -2.37 -36.69
N ALA A 176 -23.58 -2.53 -35.41
CA ALA A 176 -24.69 -3.41 -35.04
C ALA A 176 -26.02 -2.85 -35.59
N VAL A 177 -26.86 -3.74 -36.12
CA VAL A 177 -28.23 -3.40 -36.51
C VAL A 177 -29.17 -3.55 -35.32
N ASN A 178 -30.11 -2.62 -35.15
CA ASN A 178 -31.14 -2.71 -34.13
C ASN A 178 -32.46 -3.29 -34.68
N VAL A 179 -33.40 -3.58 -33.77
CA VAL A 179 -34.69 -4.21 -34.13
C VAL A 179 -35.51 -3.34 -35.08
N ARG A 180 -35.50 -2.01 -34.92
CA ARG A 180 -36.21 -1.08 -35.82
C ARG A 180 -35.68 -1.17 -37.25
N GLN A 181 -34.36 -1.30 -37.43
CA GLN A 181 -33.77 -1.50 -38.75
C GLN A 181 -34.24 -2.81 -39.39
N LEU A 182 -34.37 -3.88 -38.59
CA LEU A 182 -34.90 -5.16 -39.06
C LEU A 182 -36.40 -5.08 -39.39
N GLU A 183 -37.20 -4.42 -38.56
CA GLU A 183 -38.64 -4.19 -38.79
C GLU A 183 -38.90 -3.43 -40.10
N ARG A 184 -38.06 -2.44 -40.42
CA ARG A 184 -38.13 -1.75 -41.72
C ARG A 184 -37.88 -2.68 -42.90
N VAL A 185 -36.98 -3.66 -42.74
CA VAL A 185 -36.74 -4.69 -43.77
C VAL A 185 -37.93 -5.64 -43.84
N ALA A 186 -38.48 -6.06 -42.70
CA ALA A 186 -39.64 -6.95 -42.65
C ALA A 186 -40.87 -6.33 -43.35
N SER A 187 -41.19 -5.06 -43.05
CA SER A 187 -42.26 -4.34 -43.73
C SER A 187 -42.06 -4.26 -45.24
N ARG A 188 -40.82 -4.05 -45.70
CA ARG A 188 -40.53 -4.03 -47.14
C ARG A 188 -40.71 -5.40 -47.79
N ILE A 189 -40.50 -6.48 -47.04
CA ILE A 189 -40.74 -7.85 -47.53
C ILE A 189 -42.23 -8.10 -47.64
N ASP A 190 -43.03 -7.67 -46.66
CA ASP A 190 -44.49 -7.75 -46.73
C ASP A 190 -45.04 -7.02 -47.96
N ASP A 191 -44.55 -5.81 -48.25
CA ASP A 191 -44.95 -5.05 -49.45
C ASP A 191 -44.58 -5.81 -50.73
N VAL A 192 -43.39 -6.40 -50.79
CA VAL A 192 -42.94 -7.19 -51.95
C VAL A 192 -43.77 -8.45 -52.13
N ASP A 193 -44.16 -9.12 -51.04
CA ASP A 193 -45.02 -10.30 -51.09
C ASP A 193 -46.42 -9.94 -51.60
N ASP A 194 -46.98 -8.82 -51.14
CA ASP A 194 -48.27 -8.32 -51.61
C ASP A 194 -48.23 -7.94 -53.10
N ASP A 195 -47.18 -7.23 -53.54
CA ASP A 195 -46.96 -6.88 -54.94
C ASP A 195 -46.78 -8.12 -55.84
N ALA A 196 -46.06 -9.13 -55.35
CA ALA A 196 -45.86 -10.39 -56.06
C ALA A 196 -47.16 -11.22 -56.17
N ALA A 197 -47.95 -11.28 -55.10
CA ALA A 197 -49.26 -11.93 -55.10
C ALA A 197 -50.22 -11.22 -56.07
N ALA A 198 -50.23 -9.89 -56.08
CA ALA A 198 -50.99 -9.11 -57.04
C ALA A 198 -50.56 -9.37 -58.49
N GLY A 199 -49.24 -9.43 -58.76
CA GLY A 199 -48.71 -9.73 -60.08
C GLY A 199 -49.08 -11.13 -60.59
N THR A 200 -49.00 -12.15 -59.74
CA THR A 200 -49.39 -13.53 -60.09
C THR A 200 -50.89 -13.67 -60.29
N ALA A 201 -51.71 -13.05 -59.44
CA ALA A 201 -53.16 -13.00 -59.61
C ALA A 201 -53.55 -12.31 -60.93
N ALA A 202 -52.89 -11.21 -61.28
CA ALA A 202 -53.09 -10.53 -62.56
C ALA A 202 -52.71 -11.42 -63.76
N ALA A 203 -51.60 -12.16 -63.67
CA ALA A 203 -51.19 -13.10 -64.72
C ALA A 203 -52.20 -14.26 -64.88
N MET A 204 -52.71 -14.82 -63.78
CA MET A 204 -53.75 -15.86 -63.82
C MET A 204 -55.07 -15.32 -64.38
N ALA A 205 -55.47 -14.12 -63.98
CA ALA A 205 -56.63 -13.43 -64.55
C ALA A 205 -56.46 -13.28 -66.07
N ASN A 206 -55.30 -12.81 -66.53
CA ASN A 206 -55.01 -12.62 -67.94
C ASN A 206 -55.01 -13.95 -68.73
N ALA A 207 -54.48 -15.03 -68.15
CA ALA A 207 -54.48 -16.36 -68.76
C ALA A 207 -55.89 -16.97 -68.90
N ALA A 208 -56.82 -16.58 -68.03
CA ALA A 208 -58.22 -17.03 -68.06
C ALA A 208 -59.11 -16.21 -69.02
N LEU A 209 -58.57 -15.20 -69.72
CA LEU A 209 -59.35 -14.42 -70.69
C LEU A 209 -59.66 -15.25 -71.95
N PRO A 210 -60.94 -15.36 -72.36
CA PRO A 210 -61.32 -16.04 -73.61
C PRO A 210 -60.68 -15.36 -74.83
N GLN A 211 -60.17 -16.16 -75.76
CA GLN A 211 -59.61 -15.67 -77.03
C GLN A 211 -60.71 -15.58 -78.12
N PRO A 212 -60.66 -14.60 -79.05
CA PRO A 212 -61.61 -14.52 -80.15
C PRO A 212 -61.54 -15.77 -81.05
N TYR A 213 -62.67 -16.45 -81.27
CA TYR A 213 -62.72 -17.71 -82.02
C TYR A 213 -62.95 -17.55 -83.54
N ALA A 214 -63.07 -16.31 -84.03
CA ALA A 214 -63.26 -16.02 -85.46
C ALA A 214 -62.54 -14.73 -85.90
N PRO A 215 -61.92 -14.70 -87.11
CA PRO A 215 -61.26 -13.51 -87.63
C PRO A 215 -62.23 -12.33 -87.83
N GLY A 216 -61.87 -11.14 -87.34
CA GLY A 216 -62.60 -9.88 -87.59
C GLY A 216 -63.69 -9.51 -86.56
N LYS A 217 -63.74 -10.16 -85.39
CA LYS A 217 -64.65 -9.79 -84.28
C LYS A 217 -63.86 -9.20 -83.10
N SER A 218 -64.40 -8.15 -82.47
CA SER A 218 -63.89 -7.62 -81.20
C SER A 218 -64.56 -8.33 -80.02
N LEU A 219 -63.79 -8.66 -78.99
CA LEU A 219 -64.27 -9.29 -77.76
C LEU A 219 -63.84 -8.45 -76.57
N VAL A 220 -64.78 -8.17 -75.67
CA VAL A 220 -64.49 -7.59 -74.34
C VAL A 220 -64.64 -8.72 -73.35
N SER A 221 -63.58 -9.04 -72.63
CA SER A 221 -63.57 -10.05 -71.57
C SER A 221 -63.07 -9.44 -70.26
N ALA A 222 -63.57 -10.02 -69.17
CA ALA A 222 -63.06 -9.82 -67.84
C ALA A 222 -62.79 -11.19 -67.23
N ALA A 223 -61.71 -11.31 -66.48
CA ALA A 223 -61.37 -12.52 -65.74
C ALA A 223 -60.87 -12.11 -64.36
N VAL A 224 -61.11 -12.98 -63.39
CA VAL A 224 -60.67 -12.79 -62.00
C VAL A 224 -59.66 -13.89 -61.71
N GLY A 225 -58.48 -13.49 -61.27
CA GLY A 225 -57.46 -14.38 -60.74
C GLY A 225 -57.34 -14.15 -59.25
N ALA A 226 -57.33 -15.22 -58.47
CA ALA A 226 -57.06 -15.16 -57.05
C ALA A 226 -55.84 -16.05 -56.77
N TYR A 227 -54.87 -15.51 -56.04
CA TYR A 227 -53.70 -16.24 -55.58
C TYR A 227 -53.61 -16.06 -54.06
N ASP A 228 -53.49 -17.16 -53.32
CA ASP A 228 -53.37 -17.13 -51.87
C ASP A 228 -51.94 -17.55 -51.48
N PHE A 229 -51.18 -16.59 -50.96
CA PHE A 229 -49.86 -16.86 -50.41
C PHE A 229 -50.01 -17.25 -48.96
N LYS A 230 -49.81 -18.53 -48.66
CA LYS A 230 -49.86 -19.02 -47.27
C LYS A 230 -48.66 -18.46 -46.51
N LYS A 231 -48.83 -17.36 -45.75
CA LYS A 231 -47.79 -16.84 -44.85
C LYS A 231 -47.41 -17.95 -43.87
N ARG A 232 -46.11 -18.24 -43.75
CA ARG A 232 -45.58 -19.11 -42.71
C ARG A 232 -45.27 -18.20 -41.52
N ASP A 233 -45.97 -18.45 -40.41
CA ASP A 233 -45.77 -17.79 -39.12
C ASP A 233 -44.32 -17.92 -38.62
#